data_AF-A0A933C8Y5-F1
#
_entry.id   AF-A0A933C8Y5-F1
#
_cell.length_a   1.000
_cell.length_b   1.000
_cell.length_c   1.000
_cell.angle_alpha   90.00
_cell.angle_beta   90.00
_cell.angle_gamma   90.00
#
_symmetry.space_group_name_H-M   'P 1'
#
loop_
_entity.id
_entity.type
_entity.pdbx_description
1 polymer ?
#
loop_
_entity_poly.entity_id
_entity_poly.type
_entity_poly.pdbx_seq_one_letter_code
_entity_poly.pdbx_strand_id
1 'polypeptide(L)'
;MHDLDRSPKCPGITEVRPLAARLFGVRVQRHLVSKLRKVPGLLQPNPTSDLFCVEVTGTESSADAALRRFQELVAKAGLGAHFGVRSEK
;
A
#
# COMPACT_ATOMS: atom_id res chain seq x y z
N MET A 1 11.18 -28.41 6.93
CA MET A 1 9.86 -27.78 6.65
C MET A 1 10.11 -26.31 6.39
N HIS A 2 10.30 -25.92 5.13
CA HIS A 2 10.59 -24.53 4.74
C HIS A 2 9.54 -24.08 3.74
N ASP A 3 8.47 -23.48 4.24
CA ASP A 3 7.53 -22.69 3.44
C ASP A 3 7.20 -21.40 4.21
N LEU A 4 8.25 -20.71 4.67
CA LEU A 4 8.21 -19.25 4.82
C LEU A 4 8.44 -18.68 3.43
N ASP A 5 7.37 -18.28 2.73
CA ASP A 5 7.28 -17.03 1.96
C ASP A 5 6.05 -17.09 1.03
N ARG A 6 4.85 -17.01 1.62
CA ARG A 6 3.60 -16.97 0.86
C ARG A 6 3.24 -15.53 0.44
N SER A 7 4.21 -14.76 -0.02
CA SER A 7 3.98 -13.38 -0.48
C SER A 7 3.99 -13.33 -2.01
N PRO A 8 2.80 -13.27 -2.63
CA PRO A 8 2.60 -12.09 -3.47
C PRO A 8 1.13 -11.63 -3.38
N LYS A 9 0.67 -11.11 -2.25
CA LYS A 9 -0.65 -10.46 -2.24
C LYS A 9 -0.63 -9.09 -2.95
N CYS A 10 0.55 -8.49 -3.17
CA CYS A 10 0.75 -7.27 -3.97
C CYS A 10 2.22 -7.17 -4.44
N PRO A 11 2.55 -7.30 -5.73
CA PRO A 11 3.95 -7.27 -6.19
C PRO A 11 4.67 -5.94 -5.88
N GLY A 12 3.93 -4.84 -5.82
CA GLY A 12 4.48 -3.54 -5.48
C GLY A 12 4.67 -3.26 -3.98
N ILE A 13 4.22 -4.14 -3.08
CA ILE A 13 4.23 -3.92 -1.62
C ILE A 13 5.17 -4.93 -0.98
N THR A 14 6.10 -4.43 -0.18
CA THR A 14 7.08 -5.22 0.55
C THR A 14 6.66 -5.46 2.00
N GLU A 15 5.91 -4.53 2.59
CA GLU A 15 5.50 -4.61 3.99
C GLU A 15 4.25 -3.75 4.26
N VAL A 16 3.42 -4.17 5.21
CA VAL A 16 2.38 -3.31 5.80
C VAL A 16 2.53 -3.38 7.30
N ARG A 17 2.65 -2.24 7.97
CA ARG A 17 2.77 -2.15 9.42
C ARG A 17 1.83 -1.10 10.03
N PRO A 18 1.24 -1.37 11.20
CA PRO A 18 0.55 -0.33 11.95
C PRO A 18 1.55 0.72 12.46
N LEU A 19 1.21 2.00 12.31
CA LEU A 19 1.96 3.14 12.86
C LEU A 19 1.21 3.79 14.02
N ALA A 20 -0.12 3.85 13.94
CA ALA A 20 -1.00 4.34 15.00
C ALA A 20 -2.36 3.62 14.93
N ALA A 21 -3.27 3.93 15.86
CA ALA A 21 -4.57 3.26 15.99
C ALA A 21 -5.39 3.18 14.68
N ARG A 22 -5.22 4.15 13.77
CA ARG A 22 -5.88 4.20 12.46
C ARG A 22 -4.92 4.44 11.29
N LEU A 23 -3.62 4.50 11.56
CA LEU A 23 -2.61 4.86 10.56
C LEU A 23 -1.72 3.66 10.30
N PHE A 24 -1.59 3.29 9.04
CA PHE A 24 -0.77 2.17 8.60
C PHE A 24 0.27 2.66 7.61
N GLY A 25 1.49 2.14 7.73
CA GLY A 25 2.56 2.33 6.78
C GLY A 25 2.59 1.18 5.80
N VAL A 26 2.42 1.49 4.52
CA VAL A 26 2.55 0.57 3.39
C VAL A 26 3.90 0.82 2.74
N ARG A 27 4.80 -0.15 2.84
CA ARG A 27 6.12 -0.10 2.24
C ARG A 27 6.06 -0.68 0.84
N VAL A 28 6.63 0.04 -0.12
CA VAL A 28 6.56 -0.31 -1.54
C VAL A 28 7.94 -0.49 -2.12
N GLN A 29 8.01 -1.11 -3.29
CA GLN A 29 9.27 -1.21 -4.01
C GLN A 29 9.78 0.18 -4.43
N ARG A 30 11.08 0.44 -4.25
CA ARG A 30 11.70 1.75 -4.50
C ARG A 30 11.41 2.33 -5.89
N HIS A 31 11.35 1.46 -6.91
CA HIS A 31 11.08 1.90 -8.29
C HIS A 31 9.63 2.39 -8.52
N LEU A 32 8.69 2.07 -7.62
CA LEU A 32 7.30 2.53 -7.67
C LEU A 32 7.08 3.81 -6.87
N VAL A 33 8.00 4.18 -5.96
CA VAL A 33 7.90 5.38 -5.11
C VAL A 33 7.67 6.65 -5.95
N SER A 34 8.44 6.82 -7.03
CA SER A 34 8.32 7.98 -7.92
C SER A 34 6.96 8.07 -8.63
N LYS A 35 6.29 6.93 -8.85
CA LYS A 35 4.93 6.88 -9.42
C LYS A 35 3.88 7.22 -8.37
N LEU A 36 4.05 6.69 -7.16
CA LEU A 36 3.14 6.89 -6.03
C LEU A 36 3.16 8.30 -5.45
N ARG A 37 4.29 9.00 -5.53
CA ARG A 37 4.38 10.43 -5.15
C ARG A 37 3.38 11.33 -5.89
N LYS A 38 2.92 10.92 -7.07
CA LYS A 38 1.94 11.67 -7.87
C LYS A 38 0.50 11.32 -7.52
N VAL A 39 0.27 10.36 -6.60
CA VAL A 39 -1.06 9.88 -6.23
C VAL A 39 -1.61 10.77 -5.12
N PRO A 40 -2.71 11.50 -5.37
CA PRO A 40 -3.34 12.30 -4.34
C PRO A 40 -3.92 11.42 -3.23
N GLY A 41 -3.70 11.81 -1.97
CA GLY A 41 -4.18 11.08 -0.79
C GLY A 41 -3.22 10.02 -0.22
N LEU A 42 -2.10 9.74 -0.90
CA LEU A 42 -1.00 8.99 -0.29
C LEU A 42 -0.05 9.96 0.42
N LEU A 43 0.04 9.82 1.74
CA LEU A 43 0.96 10.60 2.54
C LEU A 43 2.31 9.89 2.61
N GLN A 44 3.40 10.65 2.51
CA GLN A 44 4.75 10.12 2.63
C GLN A 44 5.42 10.85 3.81
N PRO A 45 6.04 10.15 4.77
CA PRO A 45 6.67 10.79 5.92
C PRO A 45 7.89 11.62 5.53
N ASN A 46 8.58 11.26 4.44
CA ASN A 46 9.64 12.05 3.82
C ASN A 46 9.75 11.67 2.34
N PRO A 47 10.22 12.59 1.47
CA PRO A 47 10.29 12.34 0.03
C PRO A 47 11.09 11.08 -0.32
N THR A 48 12.18 10.79 0.39
CA THR A 48 13.07 9.64 0.13
C THR A 48 12.53 8.30 0.64
N SER A 49 11.42 8.29 1.38
CA SER A 49 10.91 7.09 2.02
C SER A 49 10.26 6.15 1.01
N ASP A 50 10.40 4.85 1.20
CA ASP A 50 9.59 3.86 0.52
C ASP A 50 8.30 3.53 1.30
N LEU A 51 8.00 4.29 2.36
CA LEU A 51 6.83 4.14 3.20
C LEU A 51 5.75 5.16 2.81
N PHE A 52 4.53 4.67 2.57
CA PHE A 52 3.35 5.48 2.36
C PHE A 52 2.35 5.26 3.49
N CYS A 53 1.90 6.34 4.10
CA CYS A 53 0.94 6.33 5.18
C CYS A 53 -0.48 6.34 4.63
N VAL A 54 -1.29 5.40 5.12
CA VAL A 54 -2.70 5.25 4.78
C VAL A 54 -3.50 5.26 6.06
N GLU A 55 -4.49 6.14 6.09
CA GLU A 55 -5.45 6.20 7.18
C GLU A 55 -6.66 5.32 6.89
N VAL A 56 -7.03 4.48 7.85
CA VAL A 56 -8.20 3.61 7.79
C VAL A 56 -9.26 4.19 8.73
N THR A 57 -10.31 4.74 8.14
CA THR A 57 -11.47 5.27 8.88
C THR A 57 -12.51 4.17 9.05
N GLY A 58 -12.70 3.66 10.27
CA GLY A 58 -13.72 2.64 10.56
C GLY A 58 -13.42 1.87 11.84
N THR A 59 -14.31 0.93 12.18
CA THR A 59 -14.16 -0.01 13.31
C THR A 59 -13.12 -1.10 13.03
N GLU A 60 -12.83 -1.39 11.75
CA GLU A 60 -11.85 -2.40 11.32
C GLU A 60 -10.50 -1.75 10.98
N SER A 61 -9.74 -1.36 12.02
CA SER A 61 -8.35 -0.91 11.87
C SER A 61 -7.40 -2.11 11.73
N SER A 62 -7.39 -2.69 10.54
CA SER A 62 -6.59 -3.88 10.21
C SER A 62 -5.61 -3.59 9.07
N ALA A 63 -4.49 -4.32 9.03
CA ALA A 63 -3.53 -4.23 7.92
C ALA A 63 -4.17 -4.56 6.56
N ASP A 64 -5.15 -5.47 6.52
CA ASP A 64 -5.92 -5.79 5.30
C ASP A 64 -6.77 -4.61 4.83
N ALA A 65 -7.43 -3.90 5.76
CA ALA A 65 -8.22 -2.71 5.44
C ALA A 65 -7.32 -1.56 4.92
N ALA A 66 -6.14 -1.39 5.52
CA ALA A 66 -5.14 -0.45 5.03
C ALA A 66 -4.63 -0.81 3.63
N LEU A 67 -4.36 -2.10 3.40
CA LEU A 67 -3.92 -2.61 2.12
C LEU A 67 -4.97 -2.39 1.02
N ARG A 68 -6.24 -2.71 1.30
CA ARG A 68 -7.36 -2.44 0.39
C ARG A 68 -7.48 -0.96 0.09
N ARG A 69 -7.40 -0.11 1.11
CA ARG A 69 -7.48 1.35 0.93
C ARG A 69 -6.34 1.89 0.08
N PHE A 70 -5.12 1.40 0.31
CA PHE A 70 -3.96 1.71 -0.52
C PHE A 70 -4.18 1.28 -1.97
N GLN A 71 -4.62 0.03 -2.18
CA GLN A 71 -4.94 -0.53 -3.49
C GLN A 71 -5.98 0.31 -4.25
N GLU A 72 -7.03 0.79 -3.58
CA GLU A 72 -8.02 1.70 -4.18
C GLU A 72 -7.40 3.01 -4.67
N LEU A 73 -6.54 3.63 -3.84
CA LEU A 73 -5.89 4.91 -4.18
C LEU A 73 -4.98 4.75 -5.40
N VAL A 74 -4.15 3.71 -5.42
CA VAL A 74 -3.24 3.45 -6.54
C VAL A 74 -3.99 3.00 -7.79
N ALA A 75 -5.10 2.26 -7.66
CA ALA A 75 -5.96 1.90 -8.78
C ALA A 75 -6.63 3.11 -9.42
N LYS A 76 -7.17 4.03 -8.61
CA LYS A 76 -7.74 5.32 -9.09
C LYS A 76 -6.70 6.18 -9.81
N ALA A 77 -5.44 6.08 -9.42
CA ALA A 77 -4.34 6.75 -10.10
C ALA A 77 -3.76 6.00 -11.31
N GLY A 78 -4.37 4.89 -11.73
CA GLY A 78 -3.91 4.09 -12.88
C GLY A 78 -2.68 3.22 -12.60
N LEU A 79 -2.29 3.07 -11.34
CA LEU A 79 -1.16 2.24 -10.91
C LEU A 79 -1.58 0.85 -10.39
N GLY A 80 -2.88 0.54 -10.39
CA GLY A 80 -3.44 -0.70 -9.83
C GLY A 80 -2.74 -1.98 -10.31
N ALA A 81 -2.36 -2.05 -11.59
CA ALA A 81 -1.65 -3.19 -12.17
C ALA A 81 -0.30 -3.49 -11.47
N HIS A 82 0.40 -2.47 -10.97
CA HIS A 82 1.64 -2.63 -10.21
C HIS A 82 1.44 -3.19 -8.80
N PHE A 83 0.20 -3.17 -8.30
CA PHE A 83 -0.17 -3.60 -6.95
C PHE A 83 -1.14 -4.78 -6.97
N GLY A 84 -1.23 -5.50 -8.09
CA GLY A 84 -2.09 -6.68 -8.20
C GLY A 84 -3.59 -6.36 -8.24
N VAL A 85 -3.95 -5.07 -8.37
CA VAL A 85 -5.35 -4.67 -8.59
C VAL A 85 -5.66 -4.85 -10.06
N ARG A 86 -6.27 -5.98 -10.40
CA ARG A 86 -6.93 -6.15 -11.69
C ARG A 86 -8.20 -5.31 -11.64
N SER A 87 -8.27 -4.25 -12.44
CA SER A 87 -9.56 -3.68 -12.80
C SER A 87 -10.35 -4.78 -13.49
N GLU A 88 -11.23 -5.46 -12.76
CA GLU A 88 -12.32 -6.20 -13.39
C GLU A 88 -13.17 -5.15 -14.12
N LYS A 89 -13.16 -5.27 -15.45
CA LYS A 89 -13.93 -4.45 -16.37
C LYS A 89 -15.37 -4.96 -16.45
#